data_AF-A0A673JDV9-F1
#
_entry.id   AF-A0A673JDV9-F1
#
_cell.length_a   1.000
_cell.length_b   1.000
_cell.length_c   1.000
_cell.angle_alpha   90.00
_cell.angle_beta   90.00
_cell.angle_gamma   90.00
#
_symmetry.space_group_name_H-M   'P 1'
#
loop_
_entity.id
_entity.type
_entity.pdbx_description
1 polymer ?
#
loop_
_entity_poly.entity_id
_entity_poly.type
_entity_poly.pdbx_seq_one_letter_code
_entity_poly.pdbx_strand_id
1 'polypeptide(L)' 'METRRILMRSLAVAVVMVSVIWTTTAAGDVVYSCCTKVSTAKVTDPIIEIRMQRESLPCVKAVM' A
#
# COMPACT_ATOMS: atom_id res chain seq x y z
N MET A 1 -43.45 -14.38 -4.78
CA MET A 1 -42.29 -14.43 -5.72
C MET A 1 -41.57 -13.07 -5.79
N GLU A 2 -42.29 -11.96 -5.90
CA GLU A 2 -41.70 -10.61 -6.01
C GLU A 2 -40.84 -10.19 -4.81
N THR A 3 -41.30 -10.42 -3.57
CA THR A 3 -40.55 -10.08 -2.34
C THR A 3 -39.22 -10.81 -2.24
N ARG A 4 -39.18 -12.09 -2.65
CA ARG A 4 -37.95 -12.90 -2.70
C ARG A 4 -36.99 -12.39 -3.77
N ARG A 5 -37.51 -11.94 -4.92
CA ARG A 5 -36.72 -11.32 -6.00
C ARG A 5 -36.11 -9.98 -5.55
N ILE A 6 -36.89 -9.15 -4.86
CA ILE A 6 -36.42 -7.86 -4.32
C ILE A 6 -35.33 -8.09 -3.27
N LEU A 7 -35.57 -9.02 -2.33
CA LEU A 7 -34.59 -9.39 -1.29
C LEU A 7 -33.26 -9.87 -1.90
N MET A 8 -33.30 -10.74 -2.91
CA MET A 8 -32.10 -11.25 -3.58
C MET A 8 -31.33 -10.14 -4.31
N ARG A 9 -32.03 -9.18 -4.92
CA ARG A 9 -31.41 -8.01 -5.55
C ARG A 9 -30.71 -7.13 -4.53
N SER A 10 -31.36 -6.84 -3.41
CA SER A 10 -30.75 -6.05 -2.33
C SER A 10 -29.52 -6.73 -1.73
N LEU A 11 -29.58 -8.06 -1.54
CA LEU A 11 -28.43 -8.86 -1.09
C LEU A 11 -27.27 -8.81 -2.08
N ALA A 12 -27.55 -8.95 -3.39
CA ALA A 12 -26.51 -8.84 -4.41
C ALA A 12 -25.82 -7.47 -4.39
N VAL A 13 -26.58 -6.39 -4.26
CA VAL A 13 -26.04 -5.03 -4.14
C VAL A 13 -25.18 -4.88 -2.88
N ALA A 14 -25.65 -5.39 -1.74
CA ALA A 14 -24.89 -5.34 -0.49
C ALA A 14 -23.55 -6.11 -0.59
N VAL A 15 -23.55 -7.29 -1.21
CA VAL A 15 -22.33 -8.08 -1.43
C VAL A 15 -21.34 -7.34 -2.33
N VAL A 16 -21.81 -6.71 -3.41
CA VAL A 16 -20.97 -5.90 -4.31
C VAL A 16 -20.38 -4.68 -3.57
N MET A 17 -21.16 -3.99 -2.75
CA MET A 17 -20.67 -2.86 -1.97
C MET A 17 -19.58 -3.28 -0.99
N VAL A 18 -19.80 -4.38 -0.25
CA VAL A 18 -18.83 -4.91 0.72
C VAL A 18 -17.54 -5.36 0.02
N SER A 19 -17.63 -6.03 -1.14
CA SER A 19 -16.44 -6.48 -1.86
C SER A 19 -15.60 -5.33 -2.41
N VAL A 20 -16.21 -4.27 -2.92
CA VAL A 20 -15.52 -3.07 -3.41
C VAL A 20 -14.86 -2.29 -2.27
N ILE A 21 -15.51 -2.17 -1.11
CA ILE A 21 -14.90 -1.52 0.07
C ILE A 21 -13.67 -2.31 0.51
N TRP A 22 -13.75 -3.65 0.55
CA TRP A 22 -12.63 -4.46 1.01
C TRP A 22 -11.41 -4.38 0.08
N THR A 23 -11.62 -4.38 -1.24
CA THR A 23 -10.52 -4.26 -2.21
C THR A 23 -9.85 -2.88 -2.19
N THR A 24 -10.59 -1.81 -1.89
CA THR A 24 -10.03 -0.46 -1.81
C THR A 24 -9.23 -0.21 -0.53
N THR A 25 -9.65 -0.76 0.61
CA THR A 25 -8.90 -0.65 1.88
C THR A 25 -7.66 -1.53 1.92
N ALA A 26 -7.60 -2.55 1.06
CA ALA A 26 -6.42 -3.40 0.88
C ALA A 26 -5.44 -2.87 -0.18
N ALA A 27 -5.64 -1.64 -0.67
CA ALA A 27 -4.60 -0.93 -1.43
C ALA A 27 -3.38 -0.80 -0.52
N GLY A 28 -2.45 -1.73 -0.67
CA GLY A 28 -1.28 -1.85 0.18
C GLY A 28 -0.48 -0.57 0.23
N ASP A 29 0.35 -0.45 1.26
CA ASP A 29 1.27 0.69 1.40
C ASP A 29 1.96 0.96 0.08
N VAL A 30 1.97 2.22 -0.35
CA VAL A 30 2.66 2.63 -1.57
C VAL A 30 4.14 2.30 -1.40
N VAL A 31 4.59 1.22 -2.02
CA VAL A 31 5.99 0.81 -1.99
C VAL A 31 6.75 1.68 -3.00
N TYR A 32 7.37 2.73 -2.50
CA TYR A 32 8.34 3.48 -3.28
C TYR A 32 9.62 2.67 -3.41
N SER A 33 10.19 2.65 -4.61
CA SER A 33 11.49 2.00 -4.89
C SER A 33 12.69 2.75 -4.29
N CYS A 34 12.45 3.86 -3.59
CA CYS A 34 13.46 4.77 -3.07
C CYS A 34 13.28 5.00 -1.56
N CYS A 35 14.33 5.46 -0.89
CA CYS A 35 14.24 5.89 0.51
C CYS A 35 13.39 7.16 0.63
N THR A 36 12.38 7.13 1.50
CA THR A 36 11.56 8.28 1.89
C THR A 36 11.93 8.83 3.27
N LYS A 37 12.76 8.09 4.02
CA LYS A 37 13.31 8.46 5.34
C LYS A 37 14.75 7.94 5.45
N VAL A 38 15.54 8.56 6.32
CA VAL A 38 16.91 8.13 6.65
C VAL A 38 16.97 7.57 8.07
N SER A 39 17.81 6.55 8.27
CA SER A 39 18.07 5.99 9.60
C SER A 39 19.27 6.68 10.25
N THR A 40 19.22 6.88 11.57
CA THR A 40 20.36 7.29 12.39
C THR A 40 20.97 6.12 13.17
N ALA A 41 20.48 4.88 12.92
CA ALA A 41 21.00 3.69 13.57
C ALA A 41 22.44 3.43 13.14
N LYS A 42 23.24 2.90 14.07
CA LYS A 42 24.62 2.51 13.77
C LYS A 42 24.61 1.17 13.05
N VAL A 43 25.22 1.12 11.87
CA VAL A 43 25.47 -0.14 11.14
C VAL A 43 26.64 -0.84 11.83
N THR A 44 26.40 -2.05 12.34
CA THR A 44 27.43 -2.88 12.98
C THR A 44 27.99 -3.95 12.06
N ASP A 45 27.19 -4.36 11.07
CA ASP A 45 27.59 -5.38 10.10
C ASP A 45 28.48 -4.79 8.99
N PRO A 46 29.34 -5.59 8.37
CA PRO A 46 30.15 -5.14 7.23
C PRO A 46 29.29 -4.63 6.07
N ILE A 47 29.65 -3.46 5.53
CA ILE A 47 28.99 -2.87 4.37
C ILE A 47 29.64 -3.44 3.10
N ILE A 48 28.84 -4.11 2.28
CA ILE A 48 29.31 -4.78 1.04
C ILE A 48 29.19 -3.84 -0.16
N GLU A 49 28.14 -3.03 -0.21
CA GLU A 49 27.85 -2.09 -1.28
C GLU A 49 27.25 -0.81 -0.70
N ILE A 50 27.47 0.32 -1.38
CA ILE A 50 26.91 1.62 -1.03
C ILE A 50 26.35 2.25 -2.29
N ARG A 51 25.09 2.67 -2.26
CA ARG A 51 24.43 3.39 -3.35
C ARG A 51 23.95 4.75 -2.89
N MET A 52 24.38 5.80 -3.58
CA MET A 52 23.90 7.15 -3.31
C MET A 52 22.56 7.40 -4.01
N GLN A 53 21.57 7.84 -3.25
CA GLN A 53 20.27 8.27 -3.74
C GLN A 53 20.21 9.79 -3.79
N ARG A 54 19.84 10.34 -4.96
CA ARG A 54 19.56 11.77 -5.12
C ARG A 54 18.12 12.07 -4.68
N GLU A 55 17.91 13.29 -4.19
CA GLU A 55 16.58 13.77 -3.81
C GLU A 55 15.69 13.96 -5.04
N SER A 56 14.46 13.45 -4.96
CA SER A 56 13.43 13.58 -5.98
C SER A 56 12.10 13.18 -5.36
N LEU A 57 11.26 14.14 -4.98
CA LEU A 57 10.05 13.87 -4.20
C LEU A 57 9.21 12.71 -4.78
N PRO A 58 8.80 11.74 -3.94
CA PRO A 58 8.88 11.72 -2.48
C PRO A 58 10.19 11.18 -1.87
N CYS A 59 11.21 10.92 -2.70
CA CYS A 59 12.49 10.37 -2.28
C CYS A 59 13.37 11.44 -1.62
N VAL A 60 13.99 11.09 -0.49
CA VAL A 60 14.96 11.95 0.21
C VAL A 60 16.38 11.65 -0.25
N LYS A 61 17.31 12.56 -0.01
CA LYS A 61 18.74 12.28 -0.18
C LYS A 61 19.18 11.21 0.83
N ALA A 62 19.69 10.08 0.35
CA ALA A 62 20.00 8.93 1.19
C ALA A 62 21.21 8.13 0.69
N VAL A 63 21.68 7.21 1.54
CA VAL A 63 22.66 6.18 1.22
C VAL A 63 22.02 4.83 1.52
N MET A 64 22.03 3.93 0.54
CA MET A 64 21.48 2.56 0.63
C MET A 64 22.58 1.53 0.57
#